data_AF-A0A523SYN4-F1
#
_entry.id   AF-A0A523SYN4-F1
#
_cell.length_a   1.000
_cell.length_b   1.000
_cell.length_c   1.000
_cell.angle_alpha   90.00
_cell.angle_beta   90.00
_cell.angle_gamma   90.00
#
_symmetry.space_group_name_H-M   'P 1'
#
loop_
_entity.id
_entity.type
_entity.pdbx_description
1 polymer ?
#
loop_
_entity_poly.entity_id
_entity_poly.type
_entity_poly.pdbx_seq_one_letter_code
_entity_poly.pdbx_strand_id
1 'polypeptide(L)'
;VTDANLVLGRLVPEFFLGGRMKIYQDRSIKVLENLSKKIKKSVVETAAGIIEIANANMEKAIRVISIERGFDPRNFALFSFGGAGGMHAVEIASHLRIARVIVPANAGVLSALGLLLADSIKDYSKSILKTADKIKRGELDAHFSNLKQKSLKYMVEEGFVEDDVKILPFLDLRYLGQSYEITIPYRNKSFSDSHFVSEFHKAHQRVYSYNHPDRPVEIVNIRIKAVGSGKKIRLKKLPLKDSNPEKAFIKKQALLYHGKKYQASVFTRSLLNPRNTVYGPSLIVDCESTTFLPPSYSLEVDRFLNLIIQKEE
;
A
#
# COMPACT_ATOMS: atom_id res chain seq x y z
N VAL A 1 5.15 -18.47 -11.13
CA VAL A 1 4.16 -17.43 -11.51
C VAL A 1 4.65 -16.60 -12.70
N THR A 2 5.86 -16.02 -12.67
CA THR A 2 6.41 -15.26 -13.80
C THR A 2 6.48 -16.06 -15.11
N ASP A 3 6.92 -17.32 -15.08
CA ASP A 3 6.88 -18.20 -16.26
C ASP A 3 5.48 -18.37 -16.84
N ALA A 4 4.46 -18.50 -15.98
CA ALA A 4 3.07 -18.61 -16.42
C ALA A 4 2.58 -17.30 -17.06
N ASN A 5 2.90 -16.14 -16.47
CA ASN A 5 2.62 -14.84 -17.09
C ASN A 5 3.30 -14.70 -18.46
N LEU A 6 4.55 -15.17 -18.59
CA LEU A 6 5.28 -15.16 -19.86
C LEU A 6 4.64 -16.08 -20.91
N VAL A 7 4.27 -17.31 -20.54
CA VAL A 7 3.62 -18.27 -21.43
C VAL A 7 2.24 -17.77 -21.91
N LEU A 8 1.46 -17.14 -21.03
CA LEU A 8 0.17 -16.57 -21.41
C LEU A 8 0.27 -15.24 -22.17
N GLY A 9 1.48 -14.71 -22.36
CA GLY A 9 1.70 -13.46 -23.09
C GLY A 9 1.35 -12.20 -22.29
N ARG A 10 1.35 -12.26 -20.95
CA ARG A 10 1.18 -11.10 -20.06
C ARG A 10 2.47 -10.32 -19.81
N LEU A 11 3.61 -10.90 -20.18
CA LEU A 11 4.93 -10.24 -20.18
C LEU A 11 5.45 -10.11 -21.60
N VAL A 12 6.09 -8.99 -21.90
CA VAL A 12 6.70 -8.72 -23.21
C VAL A 12 8.21 -9.00 -23.10
N PRO A 13 8.74 -10.06 -23.73
CA PRO A 13 10.13 -10.48 -23.53
C PRO A 13 11.18 -9.40 -23.78
N GLU A 14 10.94 -8.55 -24.79
CA GLU A 14 11.86 -7.51 -25.23
C GLU A 14 11.88 -6.29 -24.31
N PHE A 15 10.92 -6.17 -23.39
CA PHE A 15 10.80 -5.04 -22.46
C PHE A 15 11.08 -5.43 -21.00
N PHE A 16 11.46 -6.68 -20.74
CA PHE A 16 11.80 -7.10 -19.38
C PHE A 16 13.02 -6.32 -18.86
N LEU A 17 12.86 -5.67 -17.71
CA LEU A 17 13.85 -4.74 -17.14
C LEU A 17 14.24 -3.57 -18.09
N GLY A 18 13.29 -3.10 -18.89
CA GLY A 18 13.51 -2.11 -19.95
C GLY A 18 14.32 -2.66 -21.14
N GLY A 19 14.24 -3.97 -21.38
CA GLY A 19 14.97 -4.67 -22.45
C GLY A 19 16.42 -5.01 -22.11
N ARG A 20 16.87 -4.72 -20.88
CA ARG A 20 18.24 -5.03 -20.43
C ARG A 20 18.45 -6.50 -20.09
N MET A 21 17.37 -7.27 -19.93
CA MET A 21 17.45 -8.69 -19.62
C MET A 21 16.55 -9.48 -20.56
N LYS A 22 17.17 -10.38 -21.33
CA LYS A 22 16.45 -11.28 -22.24
C LYS A 22 15.82 -12.42 -21.46
N ILE A 23 14.51 -12.59 -21.63
CA ILE A 23 13.75 -13.74 -21.13
C ILE A 23 13.28 -14.62 -22.29
N TYR A 24 13.11 -15.93 -22.03
CA TYR A 24 12.92 -16.94 -23.07
C TYR A 24 11.63 -17.71 -22.85
N GLN A 25 10.57 -17.38 -23.61
CA GLN A 25 9.26 -18.00 -23.48
C GLN A 25 9.32 -19.53 -23.69
N ASP A 26 10.11 -20.01 -24.65
CA ASP A 26 10.27 -21.46 -24.92
C ASP A 26 10.82 -22.23 -23.73
N ARG A 27 11.67 -21.61 -22.90
CA ARG A 27 12.20 -22.26 -21.69
C ARG A 27 11.11 -22.38 -20.63
N SER A 28 10.27 -21.36 -20.46
CA SER A 28 9.11 -21.40 -19.56
C SER A 28 8.09 -22.45 -20.01
N ILE A 29 7.86 -22.60 -21.32
CA ILE A 29 6.99 -23.65 -21.89
C ILE A 29 7.52 -25.04 -21.50
N LYS A 30 8.80 -25.33 -21.76
CA LYS A 30 9.42 -26.63 -21.45
C LYS A 30 9.33 -27.01 -19.97
N VAL A 31 9.51 -26.04 -19.06
CA VAL A 31 9.38 -26.31 -17.62
C VAL A 31 7.93 -26.62 -17.25
N LEU A 32 6.97 -25.87 -17.81
CA LEU A 32 5.55 -26.10 -17.57
C LEU A 32 5.03 -27.39 -18.20
N GLU A 33 5.62 -27.87 -19.30
CA GLU A 33 5.28 -29.17 -19.90
C GLU A 33 5.42 -30.31 -18.90
N ASN A 34 6.50 -30.33 -18.12
CA ASN A 34 6.74 -31.36 -17.11
C ASN A 34 5.65 -31.40 -16.04
N LEU A 35 5.16 -30.22 -15.61
CA LEU A 35 4.07 -30.12 -14.65
C LEU A 35 2.73 -30.49 -15.30
N SER A 36 2.47 -29.98 -16.51
CA SER A 36 1.22 -30.17 -17.24
C SER A 36 0.93 -31.66 -17.50
N LYS A 37 1.96 -32.46 -17.82
CA LYS A 37 1.87 -33.92 -17.99
C LYS A 37 1.43 -34.62 -16.71
N LYS A 38 1.97 -34.22 -15.54
CA LYS A 38 1.63 -34.83 -14.24
C LYS A 38 0.18 -34.59 -13.86
N ILE A 39 -0.37 -33.41 -14.19
CA ILE A 39 -1.75 -33.04 -13.87
C ILE A 39 -2.74 -33.26 -15.02
N LYS A 40 -2.29 -33.86 -16.14
CA LYS A 40 -3.10 -34.17 -17.33
C LYS A 40 -3.83 -32.95 -17.90
N LYS A 41 -3.11 -31.82 -18.01
CA LYS A 41 -3.60 -30.56 -18.59
C LYS A 41 -2.68 -30.09 -19.70
N SER A 42 -3.15 -29.16 -20.54
CA SER A 42 -2.29 -28.45 -21.48
C SER A 42 -1.35 -27.49 -20.75
N VAL A 43 -0.26 -27.07 -21.39
CA VAL A 43 0.67 -26.07 -20.87
C VAL A 43 -0.06 -24.74 -20.57
N VAL A 44 -0.97 -24.34 -21.45
CA VAL A 44 -1.76 -23.11 -21.31
C VAL A 44 -2.69 -23.18 -20.11
N GLU A 45 -3.45 -24.27 -19.95
CA GLU A 45 -4.31 -24.48 -18.77
C GLU A 45 -3.48 -24.52 -17.48
N THR A 46 -2.31 -25.15 -17.52
CA THR A 46 -1.40 -25.21 -16.37
C THR A 46 -0.91 -23.82 -15.99
N ALA A 47 -0.50 -23.01 -16.96
CA ALA A 47 -0.08 -21.62 -16.73
C ALA A 47 -1.23 -20.77 -16.16
N ALA A 48 -2.44 -20.90 -16.72
CA ALA A 48 -3.63 -20.21 -16.22
C ALA A 48 -3.93 -20.59 -14.77
N GLY A 49 -3.94 -21.89 -14.45
CA GLY A 49 -4.17 -22.38 -13.08
C GLY A 49 -3.13 -21.89 -12.07
N ILE A 50 -1.85 -21.78 -12.47
CA ILE A 50 -0.81 -21.19 -11.60
C ILE A 50 -1.13 -19.73 -11.25
N ILE A 51 -1.59 -18.93 -12.22
CA ILE A 51 -1.97 -17.54 -11.98
C ILE A 51 -3.25 -17.47 -11.13
N GLU A 52 -4.25 -18.31 -11.41
CA GLU A 52 -5.50 -18.36 -10.64
C GLU A 52 -5.23 -18.67 -9.16
N ILE A 53 -4.37 -19.65 -8.87
CA ILE A 53 -3.97 -19.99 -7.50
C ILE A 53 -3.22 -18.81 -6.84
N ALA A 54 -2.29 -18.17 -7.57
CA ALA A 54 -1.56 -17.02 -7.05
C ALA A 54 -2.52 -15.85 -6.73
N ASN A 55 -3.47 -15.56 -7.62
CA ASN A 55 -4.50 -14.55 -7.43
C ASN A 55 -5.40 -14.87 -6.24
N ALA A 56 -5.85 -16.12 -6.09
CA ALA A 56 -6.68 -16.55 -4.96
C ALA A 56 -5.95 -16.39 -3.61
N ASN A 57 -4.65 -16.69 -3.56
CA ASN A 57 -3.85 -16.49 -2.35
C ASN A 57 -3.70 -15.00 -2.01
N MET A 58 -3.45 -14.13 -2.99
CA MET A 58 -3.38 -12.67 -2.79
C MET A 58 -4.74 -12.10 -2.38
N GLU A 59 -5.83 -12.55 -3.00
CA GLU A 59 -7.20 -12.19 -2.62
C GLU A 59 -7.50 -12.55 -1.16
N LYS A 60 -7.17 -13.77 -0.75
CA LYS A 60 -7.36 -14.22 0.64
C LYS A 60 -6.62 -13.32 1.62
N ALA A 61 -5.37 -12.95 1.33
CA ALA A 61 -4.61 -12.04 2.17
C ALA A 61 -5.28 -10.66 2.30
N ILE A 62 -5.83 -10.11 1.20
CA ILE A 62 -6.56 -8.84 1.23
C ILE A 62 -7.84 -8.96 2.08
N ARG A 63 -8.59 -10.06 1.96
CA ARG A 63 -9.80 -10.30 2.77
C ARG A 63 -9.50 -10.34 4.27
N VAL A 64 -8.41 -11.00 4.66
CA VAL A 64 -7.96 -11.08 6.07
C VAL A 64 -7.69 -9.68 6.63
N ILE A 65 -6.94 -8.83 5.90
CA ILE A 65 -6.58 -7.50 6.42
C ILE A 65 -7.71 -6.47 6.32
N SER A 66 -8.80 -6.77 5.62
CA SER A 66 -9.93 -5.85 5.40
C SER A 66 -11.20 -6.32 6.12
N ILE A 67 -11.80 -7.42 5.65
CA ILE A 67 -13.09 -7.93 6.13
C ILE A 67 -13.02 -8.34 7.60
N GLU A 68 -11.95 -9.01 8.02
CA GLU A 68 -11.80 -9.42 9.43
C GLU A 68 -11.56 -8.21 10.37
N ARG A 69 -11.19 -7.05 9.80
CA ARG A 69 -11.10 -5.77 10.50
C ARG A 69 -12.36 -4.92 10.36
N GLY A 70 -13.44 -5.48 9.81
CA GLY A 70 -14.74 -4.82 9.64
C GLY A 70 -14.86 -3.89 8.41
N PHE A 71 -13.90 -3.93 7.48
CA PHE A 71 -13.94 -3.11 6.27
C PHE A 71 -14.51 -3.87 5.08
N ASP A 72 -15.44 -3.24 4.34
CA ASP A 72 -15.95 -3.73 3.07
C ASP A 72 -15.04 -3.28 1.91
N PRO A 73 -14.31 -4.20 1.21
CA PRO A 73 -13.39 -3.84 0.13
C PRO A 73 -14.03 -3.06 -1.01
N ARG A 74 -15.34 -3.21 -1.23
CA ARG A 74 -16.09 -2.54 -2.30
C ARG A 74 -16.05 -1.01 -2.19
N ASN A 75 -15.84 -0.50 -0.97
CA ASN A 75 -15.77 0.93 -0.69
C ASN A 75 -14.36 1.52 -0.91
N PHE A 76 -13.42 0.73 -1.40
CA PHE A 76 -12.03 1.12 -1.60
C PHE A 76 -11.60 1.00 -3.07
N ALA A 77 -10.45 1.60 -3.40
CA ALA A 77 -9.72 1.31 -4.62
C ALA A 77 -8.52 0.40 -4.31
N LEU A 78 -8.22 -0.54 -5.21
CA LEU A 78 -7.03 -1.38 -5.07
C LEU A 78 -5.82 -0.61 -5.61
N PHE A 79 -4.89 -0.29 -4.72
CA PHE A 79 -3.64 0.39 -5.09
C PHE A 79 -2.55 -0.64 -5.38
N SER A 80 -2.18 -0.81 -6.65
CA SER A 80 -1.28 -1.87 -7.12
C SER A 80 0.11 -1.35 -7.41
N PHE A 81 1.11 -1.87 -6.69
CA PHE A 81 2.52 -1.52 -6.86
C PHE A 81 3.42 -2.77 -6.80
N GLY A 82 4.73 -2.56 -6.93
CA GLY A 82 5.73 -3.60 -7.14
C GLY A 82 5.77 -4.05 -8.62
N GLY A 83 6.85 -4.72 -9.00
CA GLY A 83 7.08 -5.09 -10.41
C GLY A 83 6.04 -6.05 -11.00
N ALA A 84 5.44 -6.91 -10.16
CA ALA A 84 4.47 -7.92 -10.59
C ALA A 84 3.01 -7.55 -10.33
N GLY A 85 2.72 -6.59 -9.45
CA GLY A 85 1.35 -6.33 -8.97
C GLY A 85 0.38 -6.00 -10.11
N GLY A 86 0.82 -5.16 -11.05
CA GLY A 86 0.01 -4.73 -12.20
C GLY A 86 -0.46 -5.86 -13.12
N MET A 87 0.19 -7.03 -13.11
CA MET A 87 -0.23 -8.18 -13.92
C MET A 87 -1.43 -8.94 -13.33
N HIS A 88 -1.70 -8.75 -12.05
CA HIS A 88 -2.68 -9.51 -11.27
C HIS A 88 -3.82 -8.63 -10.71
N ALA A 89 -3.58 -7.32 -10.62
CA ALA A 89 -4.43 -6.40 -9.87
C ALA A 89 -5.89 -6.35 -10.36
N VAL A 90 -6.13 -6.35 -11.67
CA VAL A 90 -7.49 -6.24 -12.21
C VAL A 90 -8.32 -7.48 -11.88
N GLU A 91 -7.75 -8.67 -11.99
CA GLU A 91 -8.44 -9.92 -11.66
C GLU A 91 -8.75 -9.99 -10.17
N ILE A 92 -7.79 -9.63 -9.32
CA ILE A 92 -7.97 -9.58 -7.86
C ILE A 92 -9.07 -8.58 -7.49
N ALA A 93 -9.04 -7.38 -8.06
CA ALA A 93 -10.05 -6.36 -7.82
C ALA A 93 -11.45 -6.83 -8.25
N SER A 94 -11.54 -7.48 -9.41
CA SER A 94 -12.79 -8.05 -9.92
C SER A 94 -13.39 -9.09 -8.95
N HIS A 95 -12.58 -10.02 -8.43
CA HIS A 95 -13.05 -11.04 -7.48
C HIS A 95 -13.49 -10.44 -6.13
N LEU A 96 -12.82 -9.36 -5.70
CA LEU A 96 -13.18 -8.61 -4.50
C LEU A 96 -14.31 -7.59 -4.72
N ARG A 97 -14.81 -7.46 -5.95
CA ARG A 97 -15.79 -6.44 -6.36
C ARG A 97 -15.34 -5.01 -6.07
N ILE A 98 -14.04 -4.78 -6.15
CA ILE A 98 -13.43 -3.45 -6.06
C ILE A 98 -13.61 -2.76 -7.40
N ALA A 99 -14.24 -1.58 -7.38
CA ALA A 99 -14.63 -0.87 -8.61
C ALA A 99 -13.45 -0.30 -9.40
N ARG A 100 -12.33 0.00 -8.72
CA ARG A 100 -11.21 0.74 -9.31
C ARG A 100 -9.86 0.18 -8.88
N VAL A 101 -8.96 0.02 -9.84
CA VAL A 101 -7.54 -0.25 -9.58
C VAL A 101 -6.74 1.00 -9.91
N ILE A 102 -5.78 1.35 -9.06
CA ILE A 102 -4.85 2.45 -9.26
C ILE A 102 -3.44 1.88 -9.34
N VAL A 103 -2.77 2.08 -10.48
CA VAL A 103 -1.35 1.76 -10.63
C VAL A 103 -0.57 3.08 -10.69
N PRO A 104 0.24 3.42 -9.66
CA PRO A 104 0.91 4.71 -9.63
C PRO A 104 2.02 4.81 -10.67
N ALA A 105 2.44 6.05 -10.97
CA ALA A 105 3.50 6.33 -11.95
C ALA A 105 4.78 5.53 -11.72
N ASN A 106 5.18 5.35 -10.45
CA ASN A 106 6.39 4.64 -10.04
C ASN A 106 6.06 3.27 -9.41
N ALA A 107 5.06 2.55 -9.93
CA ALA A 107 4.57 1.30 -9.35
C ALA A 107 5.69 0.30 -9.02
N GLY A 108 6.63 0.08 -9.93
CA GLY A 108 7.72 -0.89 -9.72
C GLY A 108 8.69 -0.54 -8.58
N VAL A 109 8.82 0.74 -8.22
CA VAL A 109 9.79 1.24 -7.22
C VAL A 109 9.13 2.04 -6.09
N LEU A 110 7.82 1.89 -5.91
CA LEU A 110 7.05 2.72 -5.00
C LEU A 110 7.55 2.66 -3.55
N SER A 111 8.05 1.51 -3.09
CA SER A 111 8.62 1.38 -1.73
C SER A 111 9.84 2.28 -1.52
N ALA A 112 10.70 2.43 -2.54
CA ALA A 112 11.85 3.33 -2.47
C ALA A 112 11.41 4.79 -2.47
N LEU A 113 10.40 5.16 -3.28
CA LEU A 113 9.80 6.48 -3.23
C LEU A 113 9.16 6.77 -1.85
N GLY A 114 8.49 5.78 -1.26
CA GLY A 114 7.94 5.87 0.10
C GLY A 114 9.01 6.15 1.15
N LEU A 115 10.18 5.49 1.05
CA LEU A 115 11.32 5.75 1.93
C LEU A 115 11.86 7.18 1.76
N LEU A 116 11.95 7.69 0.54
CA LEU A 116 12.38 9.07 0.27
C LEU A 116 11.39 10.14 0.78
N LEU A 117 10.10 9.80 0.83
CA LEU A 117 9.02 10.70 1.28
C LEU A 117 8.73 10.62 2.78
N ALA A 118 9.23 9.59 3.46
CA ALA A 118 8.97 9.35 4.86
C ALA A 118 9.64 10.43 5.74
N ASP A 119 8.91 10.89 6.75
CA ASP A 119 9.50 11.71 7.81
C ASP A 119 10.39 10.82 8.70
N SER A 120 11.48 11.35 9.26
CA SER A 120 12.26 10.63 10.28
C SER A 120 11.48 10.67 11.58
N ILE A 121 11.12 9.49 12.11
CA ILE A 121 10.34 9.37 13.34
C ILE A 121 11.15 8.59 14.37
N LYS A 122 11.34 9.18 15.55
CA LYS A 122 11.90 8.49 16.71
C LYS A 122 10.85 8.36 17.80
N ASP A 123 10.60 7.12 18.17
CA ASP A 123 9.69 6.74 19.25
C ASP A 123 10.49 6.49 20.53
N TYR A 124 10.23 7.29 21.57
CA TYR A 124 10.74 7.06 22.92
C TYR A 124 9.58 6.75 23.85
N SER A 125 9.77 5.75 24.71
CA SER A 125 8.77 5.37 25.70
C SER A 125 9.42 5.13 27.06
N LYS A 126 8.64 5.37 28.12
CA LYS A 126 8.98 5.04 29.50
C LYS A 126 7.77 4.43 30.19
N SER A 127 7.94 3.25 30.78
CA SER A 127 6.92 2.63 31.61
C SER A 127 6.80 3.33 32.95
N ILE A 128 5.57 3.56 33.39
CA ILE A 128 5.23 4.24 34.65
C ILE A 128 4.40 3.32 35.56
N LEU A 129 3.48 2.55 34.97
CA LEU A 129 2.56 1.63 35.68
C LEU A 129 1.96 2.27 36.95
N LYS A 130 1.19 3.34 36.76
CA LYS A 130 0.46 4.02 37.84
C LYS A 130 -0.98 4.30 37.42
N THR A 131 -1.89 4.24 38.38
CA THR A 131 -3.27 4.68 38.14
C THR A 131 -3.33 6.20 37.97
N ALA A 132 -4.26 6.67 37.14
CA ALA A 132 -4.37 8.07 36.74
C ALA A 132 -4.64 9.02 37.93
N ASP A 133 -5.30 8.52 38.98
CA ASP A 133 -5.55 9.21 40.25
C ASP A 133 -4.29 9.37 41.12
N LYS A 134 -3.26 8.54 40.91
CA LYS A 134 -2.02 8.54 41.71
C LYS A 134 -0.88 9.31 41.07
N ILE A 135 -0.98 9.65 39.78
CA ILE A 135 0.05 10.44 39.11
C ILE A 135 -0.25 11.93 39.27
N LYS A 136 0.76 12.71 39.64
CA LYS A 136 0.65 14.17 39.68
C LYS A 136 1.04 14.75 38.33
N ARG A 137 0.38 15.84 37.92
CA ARG A 137 0.74 16.58 36.69
C ARG A 137 2.24 16.89 36.59
N GLY A 138 2.84 17.41 37.66
CA GLY A 138 4.28 17.74 37.68
C GLY A 138 5.19 16.54 37.43
N GLU A 139 4.79 15.35 37.89
CA GLU A 139 5.51 14.09 37.61
C GLU A 139 5.40 13.72 36.13
N LEU A 140 4.20 13.80 35.57
CA LEU A 140 3.93 13.49 34.16
C LEU A 140 4.66 14.46 33.23
N ASP A 141 4.62 15.76 33.53
CA ASP A 141 5.32 16.81 32.77
C ASP A 141 6.84 16.66 32.86
N ALA A 142 7.38 16.24 34.01
CA ALA A 142 8.81 15.93 34.16
C ALA A 142 9.22 14.73 33.28
N HIS A 143 8.40 13.68 33.23
CA HIS A 143 8.66 12.53 32.36
C HIS A 143 8.62 12.90 30.88
N PHE A 144 7.60 13.65 30.43
CA PHE A 144 7.55 14.16 29.07
C PHE A 144 8.73 15.08 28.75
N SER A 145 9.14 15.95 29.66
CA SER A 145 10.29 16.85 29.45
C SER A 145 11.59 16.08 29.28
N ASN A 146 11.82 15.04 30.09
CA ASN A 146 13.01 14.19 29.96
C ASN A 146 13.03 13.43 28.62
N LEU A 147 11.89 12.83 28.23
CA LEU A 147 11.77 12.14 26.94
C LEU A 147 11.93 13.13 25.77
N LYS A 148 11.39 14.35 25.90
CA LYS A 148 11.50 15.40 24.89
C LYS A 148 12.96 15.78 24.66
N GLN A 149 13.68 16.12 25.73
CA GLN A 149 15.11 16.48 25.65
C GLN A 149 15.94 15.35 25.02
N LYS A 150 15.71 14.10 25.46
CA LYS A 150 16.40 12.94 24.86
C LYS A 150 16.09 12.83 23.37
N SER A 151 14.81 12.93 22.99
CA SER A 151 14.41 12.81 21.59
C SER A 151 14.96 13.92 20.71
N LEU A 152 14.96 15.17 21.18
CA LEU A 152 15.53 16.32 20.44
C LEU A 152 17.03 16.19 20.25
N LYS A 153 17.77 15.79 21.30
CA LYS A 153 19.22 15.56 21.20
C LYS A 153 19.56 14.60 20.06
N TYR A 154 18.89 13.46 19.99
CA TYR A 154 19.11 12.48 18.92
C TYR A 154 18.72 13.01 17.54
N MET A 155 17.62 13.76 17.43
CA MET A 155 17.23 14.35 16.15
C MET A 155 18.26 15.38 15.65
N VAL A 156 18.84 16.17 16.55
CA VAL A 156 19.93 17.11 16.22
C VAL A 156 21.20 16.35 15.80
N GLU A 157 21.53 15.25 16.47
CA GLU A 157 22.65 14.36 16.06
C GLU A 157 22.44 13.75 14.66
N GLU A 158 21.18 13.52 14.23
CA GLU A 158 20.83 13.11 12.87
C GLU A 158 20.80 14.27 11.85
N GLY A 159 21.09 15.51 12.29
CA GLY A 159 21.20 16.68 11.43
C GLY A 159 19.91 17.50 11.26
N PHE A 160 18.88 17.28 12.08
CA PHE A 160 17.68 18.11 12.08
C PHE A 160 17.87 19.37 12.93
N VAL A 161 17.28 20.49 12.50
CA VAL A 161 17.19 21.71 13.31
C VAL A 161 16.09 21.53 14.36
N GLU A 162 16.36 21.87 15.62
CA GLU A 162 15.43 21.65 16.73
C GLU A 162 14.03 22.23 16.47
N ASP A 163 13.96 23.44 15.91
CA ASP A 163 12.70 24.13 15.59
C ASP A 163 11.86 23.42 14.51
N ASP A 164 12.49 22.61 13.66
CA ASP A 164 11.82 21.82 12.61
C ASP A 164 11.35 20.45 13.12
N VAL A 165 11.71 20.07 14.35
CA VAL A 165 11.31 18.78 14.95
C VAL A 165 9.97 18.93 15.66
N LYS A 166 8.95 18.22 15.16
CA LYS A 166 7.64 18.16 15.80
C LYS A 166 7.62 17.10 16.90
N ILE A 167 7.33 17.51 18.12
CA ILE A 167 7.16 16.61 19.27
C ILE A 167 5.69 16.29 19.50
N LEU A 168 5.36 15.00 19.48
CA LEU A 168 4.02 14.47 19.69
C LEU A 168 4.00 13.55 20.91
N PRO A 169 3.43 13.99 22.04
CA PRO A 169 3.32 13.17 23.25
C PRO A 169 2.07 12.28 23.24
N PHE A 170 2.20 11.09 23.81
CA PHE A 170 1.13 10.08 23.94
C PHE A 170 1.18 9.37 25.29
N LEU A 171 0.05 8.76 25.67
CA LEU A 171 -0.08 7.86 26.81
C LEU A 171 -0.63 6.52 26.35
N ASP A 172 -0.06 5.42 26.85
CA ASP A 172 -0.68 4.09 26.76
C ASP A 172 -1.48 3.84 28.02
N LEU A 173 -2.78 3.64 27.84
CA LEU A 173 -3.73 3.53 28.93
C LEU A 173 -4.51 2.23 28.85
N ARG A 174 -4.88 1.69 30.01
CA ARG A 174 -5.77 0.53 30.11
C ARG A 174 -6.62 0.64 31.37
N TYR A 175 -7.71 -0.12 31.44
CA TYR A 175 -8.34 -0.30 32.75
C TYR A 175 -7.45 -1.17 33.65
N LEU A 176 -7.44 -0.89 34.95
CA LEU A 176 -6.67 -1.67 35.91
C LEU A 176 -7.04 -3.16 35.82
N GLY A 177 -6.06 -4.03 35.55
CA GLY A 177 -6.25 -5.47 35.36
C GLY A 177 -6.65 -5.91 33.95
N GLN A 178 -6.66 -4.99 32.97
CA GLN A 178 -6.82 -5.33 31.54
C GLN A 178 -5.47 -5.70 30.92
N SER A 179 -5.48 -6.57 29.90
CA SER A 179 -4.25 -7.06 29.24
C SER A 179 -3.78 -6.22 28.05
N TYR A 180 -4.59 -5.30 27.54
CA TYR A 180 -4.30 -4.52 26.33
C TYR A 180 -4.38 -3.02 26.59
N GLU A 181 -3.49 -2.25 25.98
CA GLU A 181 -3.48 -0.80 26.06
C GLU A 181 -4.12 -0.12 24.84
N ILE A 182 -4.60 1.10 25.05
CA ILE A 182 -4.98 2.04 24.00
C ILE A 182 -4.06 3.25 24.11
N THR A 183 -3.35 3.55 23.02
CA THR A 183 -2.52 4.76 22.92
C THR A 183 -3.38 5.97 22.56
N ILE A 184 -3.34 7.03 23.37
CA ILE A 184 -4.02 8.30 23.10
C ILE A 184 -3.04 9.47 23.01
N PRO A 185 -3.29 10.47 22.14
CA PRO A 185 -2.52 11.71 22.12
C PRO A 185 -2.68 12.48 23.44
N TYR A 186 -1.57 12.96 24.00
CA TYR A 186 -1.59 13.84 25.17
C TYR A 186 -1.56 15.30 24.70
N ARG A 187 -2.60 16.09 25.01
CA ARG A 187 -2.70 17.49 24.57
C ARG A 187 -2.61 18.42 25.77
N ASN A 188 -1.44 19.04 25.97
CA ASN A 188 -1.10 19.89 27.13
C ASN A 188 -1.86 21.25 27.20
N LYS A 189 -2.91 21.48 26.40
CA LYS A 189 -3.55 22.82 26.28
C LYS A 189 -4.75 23.07 27.19
N SER A 190 -5.31 22.05 27.86
CA SER A 190 -6.33 22.28 28.88
C SER A 190 -6.26 21.15 29.89
N PHE A 191 -5.52 21.40 30.96
CA PHE A 191 -5.38 20.46 32.06
C PHE A 191 -6.54 20.66 33.03
N SER A 192 -7.59 19.86 32.85
CA SER A 192 -8.10 19.15 34.01
C SER A 192 -7.60 17.71 33.88
N ASP A 193 -7.16 17.11 34.98
CA ASP A 193 -6.64 15.73 35.03
C ASP A 193 -7.64 14.69 34.45
N SER A 194 -8.91 15.08 34.26
CA SER A 194 -9.98 14.29 33.65
C SER A 194 -9.94 14.19 32.12
N HIS A 195 -9.16 15.01 31.42
CA HIS A 195 -9.27 15.09 29.95
C HIS A 195 -8.74 13.83 29.25
N PHE A 196 -7.54 13.34 29.61
CA PHE A 196 -6.98 12.17 28.93
C PHE A 196 -7.69 10.86 29.34
N VAL A 197 -8.20 10.77 30.56
CA VAL A 197 -9.04 9.66 31.02
C VAL A 197 -10.36 9.61 30.23
N SER A 198 -11.01 10.77 30.05
CA SER A 198 -12.19 10.89 29.18
C SER A 198 -11.89 10.49 27.73
N GLU A 199 -10.77 10.96 27.16
CA GLU A 199 -10.35 10.57 25.80
C GLU A 199 -10.06 9.08 25.69
N PHE A 200 -9.52 8.45 26.73
CA PHE A 200 -9.40 7.00 26.82
C PHE A 200 -10.75 6.30 26.81
N HIS A 201 -11.73 6.72 27.61
CA HIS A 201 -13.07 6.13 27.59
C HIS A 201 -13.74 6.24 26.22
N LYS A 202 -13.58 7.38 25.53
CA LYS A 202 -14.05 7.56 24.14
C LYS A 202 -13.30 6.68 23.15
N ALA A 203 -11.99 6.50 23.31
CA ALA A 203 -11.20 5.61 22.48
C ALA A 203 -11.60 4.14 22.69
N HIS A 204 -11.79 3.72 23.94
CA HIS A 204 -12.25 2.39 24.30
C HIS A 204 -13.65 2.10 23.74
N GLN A 205 -14.59 3.06 23.84
CA GLN A 205 -15.91 2.95 23.23
C GLN A 205 -15.83 2.77 21.71
N ARG A 206 -14.93 3.50 21.03
CA ARG A 206 -14.76 3.37 19.58
C ARG A 206 -14.16 2.03 19.16
N VAL A 207 -13.20 1.50 19.92
CA VAL A 207 -12.48 0.27 19.58
C VAL A 207 -13.26 -0.97 19.98
N TYR A 208 -13.88 -0.97 21.16
CA TYR A 208 -14.50 -2.14 21.75
C TYR A 208 -16.02 -2.04 21.93
N SER A 209 -16.64 -0.92 21.55
CA SER A 209 -18.09 -0.66 21.69
C SER A 209 -18.61 -0.60 23.13
N TYR A 210 -17.73 -0.48 24.12
CA TYR A 210 -18.09 -0.22 25.53
C TYR A 210 -17.00 0.59 26.24
N ASN A 211 -17.29 1.10 27.43
CA ASN A 211 -16.31 1.64 28.37
C ASN A 211 -16.74 1.36 29.83
N HIS A 212 -15.85 1.58 30.79
CA HIS A 212 -16.09 1.40 32.23
C HIS A 212 -15.66 2.67 32.97
N PRO A 213 -16.53 3.69 33.07
CA PRO A 213 -16.17 4.96 33.67
C PRO A 213 -15.75 4.83 35.15
N ASP A 214 -16.33 3.86 35.85
CA ASP A 214 -16.04 3.62 37.28
C ASP A 214 -14.76 2.81 37.53
N ARG A 215 -14.16 2.24 36.48
CA ARG A 215 -12.96 1.40 36.61
C ARG A 215 -11.72 2.28 36.55
N PRO A 216 -10.78 2.16 37.53
CA PRO A 216 -9.54 2.94 37.51
C PRO A 216 -8.76 2.74 36.21
N VAL A 217 -8.30 3.85 35.64
CA VAL A 217 -7.44 3.85 34.45
C VAL A 217 -5.99 3.83 34.90
N GLU A 218 -5.20 2.94 34.31
CA GLU A 218 -3.78 2.78 34.55
C GLU A 218 -2.98 3.32 33.36
N ILE A 219 -1.99 4.16 33.65
CA ILE A 219 -0.97 4.64 32.73
C ILE A 219 0.14 3.61 32.71
N VAL A 220 0.24 2.87 31.61
CA VAL A 220 1.27 1.85 31.44
C VAL A 220 2.56 2.52 30.96
N ASN A 221 2.48 3.31 29.89
CA ASN A 221 3.64 4.00 29.30
C ASN A 221 3.34 5.46 28.96
N ILE A 222 4.39 6.27 29.05
CA ILE A 222 4.47 7.61 28.47
C ILE A 222 5.30 7.51 27.20
N ARG A 223 4.84 8.10 26.09
CA ARG A 223 5.56 8.08 24.81
C ARG A 223 5.73 9.47 24.22
N ILE A 224 6.84 9.67 23.51
CA ILE A 224 7.05 10.80 22.60
C ILE A 224 7.43 10.27 21.23
N LYS A 225 6.76 10.78 20.19
CA LYS A 225 7.24 10.75 18.81
C LYS A 225 7.90 12.08 18.48
N ALA A 226 9.19 12.05 18.20
CA ALA A 226 9.87 13.15 17.56
C ALA A 226 9.84 12.93 16.05
N VAL A 227 9.30 13.91 15.31
CA VAL A 227 9.13 13.84 13.86
C VAL A 227 9.96 14.94 13.21
N GLY A 228 11.02 14.54 12.53
CA GLY A 228 11.85 15.42 11.71
C GLY A 228 11.40 15.32 10.25
N SER A 229 10.87 16.40 9.71
CA SER A 229 10.48 16.46 8.31
C SER A 229 11.61 17.04 7.47
N GLY A 230 12.16 16.22 6.57
CA GLY A 230 13.06 16.72 5.52
C GLY A 230 12.31 17.52 4.44
N LYS A 231 13.05 18.00 3.44
CA LYS A 231 12.48 18.67 2.27
C LYS A 231 11.54 17.71 1.52
N LYS A 232 10.23 17.88 1.67
CA LYS A 232 9.24 17.01 1.04
C LYS A 232 9.29 17.13 -0.48
N ILE A 233 9.53 16.02 -1.16
CA ILE A 233 9.42 15.93 -2.63
C ILE A 233 7.95 16.11 -2.98
N ARG A 234 7.63 17.14 -3.76
CA ARG A 234 6.28 17.38 -4.25
C ARG A 234 6.09 16.67 -5.57
N LEU A 235 5.14 15.73 -5.62
CA LEU A 235 4.75 15.09 -6.87
C LEU A 235 4.17 16.15 -7.82
N LYS A 236 4.70 16.19 -9.05
CA LYS A 236 4.33 17.19 -10.04
C LYS A 236 2.97 16.85 -10.64
N LYS A 237 1.99 17.73 -10.45
CA LYS A 237 0.70 17.67 -11.16
C LYS A 237 0.89 18.19 -12.58
N LEU A 238 0.63 17.36 -13.57
CA LEU A 238 0.78 17.71 -14.97
C LEU A 238 -0.46 18.44 -15.52
N PRO A 239 -0.28 19.32 -16.51
CA PRO A 239 -1.40 19.86 -17.27
C PRO A 239 -2.05 18.76 -18.11
N LEU A 240 -3.33 18.96 -18.44
CA LEU A 240 -4.00 18.13 -19.43
C LEU A 240 -3.41 18.48 -20.80
N LYS A 241 -3.07 17.47 -21.59
CA LYS A 241 -2.64 17.61 -22.99
C LYS A 241 -3.66 16.92 -23.88
N ASP A 242 -3.55 17.15 -25.19
CA ASP A 242 -4.33 16.38 -26.16
C ASP A 242 -4.08 14.88 -25.98
N SER A 243 -5.18 14.15 -25.90
CA SER A 243 -5.17 12.72 -25.67
C SER A 243 -4.94 11.99 -26.98
N ASN A 244 -3.73 11.45 -27.18
CA ASN A 244 -3.48 10.47 -28.23
C ASN A 244 -2.56 9.34 -27.70
N PRO A 245 -3.12 8.18 -27.29
CA PRO A 245 -2.33 7.05 -26.81
C PRO A 245 -1.52 6.35 -27.92
N GLU A 246 -1.79 6.62 -29.21
CA GLU A 246 -1.07 5.98 -30.33
C GLU A 246 0.43 6.28 -30.30
N LYS A 247 0.84 7.44 -29.77
CA LYS A 247 2.26 7.75 -29.60
C LYS A 247 2.97 6.80 -28.63
N ALA A 248 2.22 6.17 -27.73
CA ALA A 248 2.73 5.18 -26.79
C ALA A 248 2.62 3.75 -27.33
N PHE A 249 1.92 3.51 -28.45
CA PHE A 249 1.78 2.18 -29.03
C PHE A 249 3.13 1.65 -29.54
N ILE A 250 3.44 0.40 -29.22
CA ILE A 250 4.67 -0.28 -29.64
C ILE A 250 4.35 -1.34 -30.68
N LYS A 251 3.52 -2.33 -30.31
CA LYS A 251 3.22 -3.51 -31.12
C LYS A 251 1.96 -4.21 -30.61
N LYS A 252 1.51 -5.23 -31.34
CA LYS A 252 0.58 -6.23 -30.83
C LYS A 252 1.34 -7.46 -30.32
N GLN A 253 0.80 -8.10 -29.30
CA GLN A 253 1.33 -9.33 -28.72
C GLN A 253 0.23 -10.38 -28.60
N ALA A 254 0.56 -11.63 -28.92
CA ALA A 254 -0.33 -12.75 -28.67
C ALA A 254 -0.56 -12.90 -27.16
N LEU A 255 -1.83 -12.92 -26.75
CA LEU A 255 -2.26 -13.05 -25.37
C LEU A 255 -3.27 -14.20 -25.27
N LEU A 256 -3.14 -15.01 -24.23
CA LEU A 256 -4.12 -16.03 -23.86
C LEU A 256 -4.81 -15.63 -22.56
N TYR A 257 -6.13 -15.47 -22.61
CA TYR A 257 -6.92 -15.04 -21.46
C TYR A 257 -8.26 -15.78 -21.43
N HIS A 258 -8.56 -16.45 -20.31
CA HIS A 258 -9.73 -17.33 -20.14
C HIS A 258 -9.96 -18.27 -21.34
N GLY A 259 -8.90 -18.96 -21.78
CA GLY A 259 -8.97 -19.92 -22.90
C GLY A 259 -9.13 -19.30 -24.29
N LYS A 260 -9.27 -17.97 -24.40
CA LYS A 260 -9.38 -17.26 -25.68
C LYS A 260 -8.05 -16.63 -26.08
N LYS A 261 -7.77 -16.62 -27.37
CA LYS A 261 -6.62 -15.94 -27.99
C LYS A 261 -7.00 -14.50 -28.32
N TYR A 262 -6.12 -13.57 -27.96
CA TYR A 262 -6.23 -12.15 -28.26
C TYR A 262 -4.94 -11.63 -28.89
N GLN A 263 -5.05 -10.49 -29.57
CA GLN A 263 -3.91 -9.67 -29.98
C GLN A 263 -3.91 -8.40 -29.12
N ALA A 264 -3.21 -8.46 -27.99
CA ALA A 264 -3.16 -7.37 -27.03
C ALA A 264 -2.27 -6.24 -27.55
N SER A 265 -2.75 -4.99 -27.44
CA SER A 265 -1.94 -3.82 -27.77
C SER A 265 -0.92 -3.55 -26.66
N VAL A 266 0.33 -3.31 -27.04
CA VAL A 266 1.42 -3.02 -26.10
C VAL A 266 1.72 -1.53 -26.16
N PHE A 267 1.68 -0.86 -25.01
CA PHE A 267 1.98 0.57 -24.86
C PHE A 267 3.18 0.78 -23.93
N THR A 268 4.07 1.70 -24.27
CA THR A 268 5.12 2.16 -23.35
C THR A 268 4.55 3.14 -22.34
N ARG A 269 4.83 2.90 -21.06
CA ARG A 269 4.34 3.73 -19.97
C ARG A 269 4.81 5.19 -20.06
N SER A 270 6.05 5.39 -20.51
CA SER A 270 6.72 6.69 -20.52
C SER A 270 6.12 7.73 -21.48
N LEU A 271 5.37 7.28 -22.49
CA LEU A 271 4.73 8.16 -23.48
C LEU A 271 3.23 8.39 -23.22
N LEU A 272 2.67 7.72 -22.21
CA LEU A 272 1.29 7.94 -21.79
C LEU A 272 1.17 9.24 -20.98
N ASN A 273 0.31 10.14 -21.45
CA ASN A 273 0.04 11.46 -20.88
C ASN A 273 -1.33 11.51 -20.19
N PRO A 274 -1.57 12.49 -19.29
CA PRO A 274 -2.88 12.68 -18.68
C PRO A 274 -4.01 12.72 -19.72
N ARG A 275 -5.16 12.10 -19.40
CA ARG A 275 -6.33 11.83 -20.26
C ARG A 275 -6.17 10.76 -21.33
N ASN A 276 -4.98 10.19 -21.53
CA ASN A 276 -4.88 9.01 -22.40
C ASN A 276 -5.76 7.90 -21.85
N THR A 277 -6.59 7.36 -22.73
CA THR A 277 -7.45 6.23 -22.45
C THR A 277 -6.95 5.05 -23.26
N VAL A 278 -6.80 3.89 -22.62
CA VAL A 278 -6.42 2.64 -23.29
C VAL A 278 -7.46 1.59 -22.94
N TYR A 279 -7.89 0.83 -23.94
CA TYR A 279 -8.90 -0.22 -23.82
C TYR A 279 -8.23 -1.60 -23.83
N GLY A 280 -8.78 -2.54 -23.08
CA GLY A 280 -8.30 -3.91 -23.01
C GLY A 280 -8.77 -4.75 -24.20
N PRO A 281 -8.07 -5.85 -24.55
CA PRO A 281 -6.87 -6.36 -23.89
C PRO A 281 -5.61 -5.56 -24.29
N SER A 282 -4.87 -5.08 -23.29
CA SER A 282 -3.64 -4.30 -23.51
C SER A 282 -2.59 -4.57 -22.43
N LEU A 283 -1.32 -4.31 -22.75
CA LEU A 283 -0.19 -4.37 -21.84
C LEU A 283 0.49 -3.01 -21.78
N ILE A 284 0.71 -2.50 -20.58
CA ILE A 284 1.40 -1.24 -20.35
C ILE A 284 2.74 -1.60 -19.74
N VAL A 285 3.79 -1.47 -20.54
CA VAL A 285 5.15 -1.87 -20.17
C VAL A 285 5.91 -0.66 -19.65
N ASP A 286 6.57 -0.85 -18.52
CA ASP A 286 7.48 0.11 -17.91
C ASP A 286 8.84 -0.57 -17.66
N CYS A 287 9.86 0.18 -17.31
CA CYS A 287 11.19 -0.37 -17.04
C CYS A 287 11.16 -1.37 -15.86
N GLU A 288 10.39 -1.07 -14.81
CA GLU A 288 10.37 -1.89 -13.59
C GLU A 288 9.07 -2.70 -13.39
N SER A 289 8.07 -2.56 -14.26
CA SER A 289 6.78 -3.24 -14.08
C SER A 289 6.00 -3.44 -15.38
N THR A 290 5.00 -4.32 -15.33
CA THR A 290 4.02 -4.45 -16.42
C THR A 290 2.62 -4.44 -15.82
N THR A 291 1.74 -3.64 -16.42
CA THR A 291 0.32 -3.64 -16.09
C THR A 291 -0.45 -4.36 -17.17
N PHE A 292 -1.21 -5.39 -16.78
CA PHE A 292 -2.09 -6.10 -17.68
C PHE A 292 -3.51 -5.52 -17.57
N LEU A 293 -4.06 -5.09 -18.70
CA LEU A 293 -5.43 -4.64 -18.85
C LEU A 293 -6.23 -5.73 -19.57
N PRO A 294 -7.11 -6.48 -18.86
CA PRO A 294 -7.94 -7.52 -19.47
C PRO A 294 -9.00 -6.95 -20.43
N PRO A 295 -9.63 -7.76 -21.29
CA PRO A 295 -10.82 -7.37 -22.06
C PRO A 295 -11.94 -6.80 -21.16
N SER A 296 -12.73 -5.86 -21.69
CA SER A 296 -13.81 -5.17 -20.97
C SER A 296 -13.36 -4.29 -19.81
N TYR A 297 -12.08 -3.90 -19.79
CA TYR A 297 -11.54 -2.91 -18.90
C TYR A 297 -10.86 -1.81 -19.70
N SER A 298 -11.03 -0.58 -19.23
CA SER A 298 -10.32 0.57 -19.72
C SER A 298 -9.45 1.16 -18.62
N LEU A 299 -8.42 1.90 -19.02
CA LEU A 299 -7.65 2.74 -18.12
C LEU A 299 -7.66 4.17 -18.60
N GLU A 300 -7.63 5.11 -17.67
CA GLU A 300 -7.35 6.53 -17.91
C GLU A 300 -6.10 6.95 -17.12
N VAL A 301 -5.25 7.76 -17.74
CA VAL A 301 -4.09 8.34 -17.07
C VAL A 301 -4.48 9.64 -16.38
N ASP A 302 -4.30 9.73 -15.06
CA ASP A 302 -4.60 10.96 -14.31
C ASP A 302 -3.48 12.02 -14.42
N ARG A 303 -3.67 13.16 -13.74
CA ARG A 303 -2.71 14.28 -13.73
C ARG A 303 -1.42 14.02 -12.94
N PHE A 304 -1.35 12.96 -12.15
CA PHE A 304 -0.16 12.50 -11.47
C PHE A 304 0.50 11.31 -12.18
N LEU A 305 0.03 11.01 -13.40
CA LEU A 305 0.42 9.83 -14.15
C LEU A 305 0.11 8.55 -13.36
N ASN A 306 -1.01 8.45 -12.66
CA ASN A 306 -1.54 7.15 -12.22
C ASN A 306 -2.36 6.53 -13.35
N LEU A 307 -2.31 5.21 -13.50
CA LEU A 307 -3.28 4.47 -14.32
C LEU A 307 -4.50 4.18 -13.46
N ILE A 308 -5.64 4.73 -13.85
CA ILE A 308 -6.93 4.49 -13.20
C ILE A 308 -7.67 3.48 -14.05
N ILE A 309 -7.77 2.23 -13.58
CA ILE A 309 -8.37 1.13 -14.31
C ILE A 309 -9.77 0.85 -13.74
N GLN A 310 -10.73 0.67 -14.62
CA GLN A 310 -12.11 0.33 -14.29
C GLN A 310 -12.72 -0.56 -15.36
N LYS A 311 -13.77 -1.29 -14.97
CA LYS A 311 -14.53 -2.11 -15.91
C LYS A 311 -15.33 -1.18 -16.82
N GLU A 312 -15.40 -1.50 -18.11
CA GLU A 312 -16.30 -0.82 -19.04
C GLU A 312 -17.75 -1.16 -18.72
N GLU A 313 -18.63 -0.17 -18.84
CA GLU A 313 -20.09 -0.33 -18.71
C GLU A 313 -20.69 -1.00 -19.96
#